data_AF-A0AAE0FUD4-F1
#
_entry.id   AF-A0AAE0FUD4-F1
#
_cell.length_a   1.000
_cell.length_b   1.000
_cell.length_c   1.000
_cell.angle_alpha   90.00
_cell.angle_beta   90.00
_cell.angle_gamma   90.00
#
_symmetry.space_group_name_H-M   'P 1'
#
loop_
_entity.id
_entity.type
_entity.pdbx_description
1 polymer ?
#
loop_
_entity_poly.entity_id
_entity_poly.type
_entity_poly.pdbx_seq_one_letter_code
_entity_poly.pdbx_strand_id
1 'polypeptide(L)'
;MPEARACADKGGGVVYVESNAMRVSLVLSSSSLWNNTARSSGGVFHVTASGASLQLKVAYFSSNHAGERGAVLFMHGTNAATVVTNCSMIANSALIGGGVLELGEASSIVTASTLSNNACDGCEGGVVNLVGGAKAEFEDCVLHSNFALYGGVAFLADLSHLGLDRSSVSGNKARNNGGVVYATDSSSLVSQNSTFSHSGAPSLLRADPYARWPLAMVEAEHREVSQLSAARQVAQPEDEKQSWMELGGVPLEGGHFSAHNTWEGAGTCSWAVVTAATSGIEVCRGFPETWETACAADR
;
A
#
# COMPACT_ATOMS: atom_id res chain seq x y z
N MET A 1 12.04 -17.84 26.17
CA MET A 1 11.38 -17.68 24.86
C MET A 1 12.30 -18.30 23.83
N PRO A 2 11.82 -19.10 22.85
CA PRO A 2 12.68 -19.56 21.76
C PRO A 2 13.15 -18.35 20.95
N GLU A 3 14.46 -18.22 20.77
CA GLU A 3 15.10 -17.21 19.93
C GLU A 3 15.85 -17.92 18.81
N ALA A 4 15.67 -17.49 17.57
CA ALA A 4 16.46 -18.01 16.45
C ALA A 4 16.95 -16.90 15.52
N ARG A 5 18.22 -17.06 15.16
CA ARG A 5 18.99 -16.32 14.15
C ARG A 5 19.63 -17.37 13.26
N ALA A 6 19.32 -17.36 11.98
CA ALA A 6 19.79 -18.35 11.06
C ALA A 6 20.00 -17.75 9.66
N CYS A 7 20.99 -18.30 8.96
CA CYS A 7 21.30 -17.95 7.58
C CYS A 7 21.18 -19.22 6.73
N ALA A 8 20.33 -19.20 5.71
CA ALA A 8 20.13 -20.34 4.82
C ALA A 8 20.39 -19.96 3.36
N ASP A 9 21.11 -20.81 2.63
CA ASP A 9 21.33 -20.65 1.19
C ASP A 9 20.06 -20.95 0.39
N LYS A 10 19.22 -21.88 0.86
CA LYS A 10 17.99 -22.34 0.18
C LYS A 10 16.79 -22.32 1.13
N GLY A 11 16.24 -21.13 1.30
CA GLY A 11 14.96 -20.86 1.95
C GLY A 11 14.78 -21.30 3.40
N GLY A 12 13.68 -20.86 4.00
CA GLY A 12 13.22 -21.28 5.33
C GLY A 12 14.28 -21.09 6.38
N GLY A 13 14.78 -19.85 6.56
CA GLY A 13 15.95 -19.56 7.38
C GLY A 13 15.93 -20.27 8.75
N VAL A 14 14.74 -20.46 9.32
CA VAL A 14 14.54 -21.27 10.54
C VAL A 14 13.80 -22.58 10.26
N VAL A 15 12.77 -22.55 9.42
CA VAL A 15 11.92 -23.72 9.15
C VAL A 15 11.67 -23.88 7.65
N TYR A 16 11.94 -25.08 7.17
CA TYR A 16 11.68 -25.49 5.80
C TYR A 16 10.71 -26.69 5.79
N VAL A 17 9.57 -26.53 5.12
CA VAL A 17 8.51 -27.54 5.04
C VAL A 17 8.26 -27.89 3.58
N GLU A 18 8.86 -29.00 3.16
CA GLU A 18 8.57 -29.70 1.91
C GLU A 18 7.98 -31.06 2.24
N SER A 19 6.86 -31.42 1.60
CA SER A 19 6.26 -32.74 1.78
C SER A 19 5.28 -33.09 0.65
N ASN A 20 5.27 -34.36 0.28
CA ASN A 20 4.19 -34.97 -0.52
C ASN A 20 2.99 -35.37 0.37
N ALA A 21 3.09 -35.19 1.69
CA ALA A 21 2.00 -35.48 2.61
C ALA A 21 0.96 -34.37 2.56
N MET A 22 -0.32 -34.76 2.52
CA MET A 22 -1.47 -33.87 2.39
C MET A 22 -1.65 -32.85 3.51
N ARG A 23 -0.93 -33.00 4.65
CA ARG A 23 -1.06 -32.15 5.85
C ARG A 23 0.23 -32.12 6.65
N VAL A 24 0.76 -30.92 6.87
CA VAL A 24 1.79 -30.62 7.88
C VAL A 24 1.22 -29.55 8.79
N SER A 25 1.28 -29.73 10.11
CA SER A 25 0.84 -28.72 11.07
C SER A 25 2.01 -28.24 11.91
N LEU A 26 2.26 -26.93 11.91
CA LEU A 26 3.26 -26.30 12.76
C LEU A 26 2.60 -25.21 13.59
N VAL A 27 2.83 -25.25 14.91
CA VAL A 27 2.37 -24.23 15.83
C VAL A 27 3.58 -23.59 16.49
N LEU A 28 3.76 -22.29 16.25
CA LEU A 28 4.73 -21.48 16.95
C LEU A 28 4.01 -20.54 17.90
N SER A 29 4.43 -20.51 19.16
CA SER A 29 3.83 -19.65 20.18
C SER A 29 4.91 -18.97 21.02
N SER A 30 4.71 -17.69 21.37
CA SER A 30 5.58 -16.97 22.32
C SER A 30 7.07 -17.01 21.95
N SER A 31 7.37 -16.74 20.68
CA SER A 31 8.70 -16.91 20.08
C SER A 31 9.20 -15.62 19.44
N SER A 32 10.52 -15.43 19.42
CA SER A 32 11.17 -14.28 18.81
C SER A 32 12.11 -14.75 17.69
N LEU A 33 11.80 -14.37 16.46
CA LEU A 33 12.49 -14.77 15.24
C LEU A 33 12.99 -13.52 14.54
N TRP A 34 14.27 -13.25 14.68
CA TRP A 34 14.83 -11.97 14.28
C TRP A 34 16.22 -12.12 13.69
N ASN A 35 16.58 -11.21 12.78
CA ASN A 35 17.83 -11.28 12.00
C ASN A 35 18.03 -12.65 11.34
N ASN A 36 16.97 -13.28 10.86
CA ASN A 36 17.08 -14.46 10.01
C ASN A 36 17.23 -14.02 8.56
N THR A 37 18.09 -14.70 7.82
CA THR A 37 18.38 -14.38 6.43
C THR A 37 18.30 -15.62 5.57
N ALA A 38 17.49 -15.58 4.51
CA ALA A 38 17.52 -16.58 3.45
C ALA A 38 18.01 -15.93 2.17
N ARG A 39 18.92 -16.59 1.43
CA ARG A 39 19.40 -16.06 0.14
C ARG A 39 18.31 -16.11 -0.95
N SER A 40 17.41 -17.09 -0.88
CA SER A 40 16.23 -17.19 -1.75
C SER A 40 14.98 -16.74 -0.97
N SER A 41 14.04 -17.64 -0.70
CA SER A 41 12.70 -17.27 -0.21
C SER A 41 12.35 -17.85 1.16
N GLY A 42 11.53 -17.16 1.94
CA GLY A 42 11.13 -17.59 3.28
C GLY A 42 12.24 -17.33 4.29
N GLY A 43 12.52 -16.06 4.58
CA GLY A 43 13.59 -15.67 5.51
C GLY A 43 13.47 -16.34 6.89
N VAL A 44 12.26 -16.72 7.29
CA VAL A 44 12.01 -17.57 8.47
C VAL A 44 11.38 -18.91 8.09
N PHE A 45 10.24 -18.89 7.39
CA PHE A 45 9.47 -20.07 6.98
C PHE A 45 9.39 -20.20 5.47
N HIS A 46 9.65 -21.39 4.97
CA HIS A 46 9.41 -21.76 3.57
C HIS A 46 8.52 -23.00 3.52
N VAL A 47 7.35 -22.88 2.91
CA VAL A 47 6.31 -23.92 2.89
C VAL A 47 5.79 -24.14 1.48
N THR A 48 6.05 -25.33 0.93
CA THR A 48 5.55 -25.73 -0.41
C THR A 48 4.67 -26.98 -0.34
N ALA A 49 4.55 -27.61 0.83
CA ALA A 49 3.68 -28.76 1.02
C ALA A 49 2.19 -28.38 0.86
N SER A 50 1.48 -29.11 -0.02
CA SER A 50 0.04 -28.95 -0.21
C SER A 50 -0.73 -29.27 1.08
N GLY A 51 -1.76 -28.48 1.40
CA GLY A 51 -2.57 -28.66 2.60
C GLY A 51 -1.82 -28.42 3.93
N ALA A 52 -0.65 -27.80 3.89
CA ALA A 52 0.06 -27.38 5.10
C ALA A 52 -0.73 -26.35 5.90
N SER A 53 -0.66 -26.43 7.22
CA SER A 53 -1.27 -25.50 8.16
C SER A 53 -0.20 -24.94 9.10
N LEU A 54 -0.02 -23.63 9.10
CA LEU A 54 0.91 -22.92 9.98
C LEU A 54 0.12 -22.04 10.94
N GLN A 55 0.39 -22.15 12.23
CA GLN A 55 -0.19 -21.26 13.25
C GLN A 55 0.93 -20.50 13.96
N LEU A 56 0.92 -19.18 13.85
CA LEU A 56 1.86 -18.27 14.48
C LEU A 56 1.10 -17.45 15.52
N LYS A 57 1.43 -17.59 16.81
CA LYS A 57 0.73 -16.93 17.91
C LYS A 57 1.70 -16.20 18.81
N VAL A 58 1.43 -14.94 19.15
CA VAL A 58 2.25 -14.20 20.14
C VAL A 58 3.73 -14.23 19.74
N ALA A 59 4.01 -14.03 18.45
CA ALA A 59 5.35 -14.14 17.89
C ALA A 59 5.87 -12.78 17.42
N TYR A 60 7.17 -12.59 17.59
CA TYR A 60 7.88 -11.38 17.18
C TYR A 60 8.81 -11.72 16.01
N PHE A 61 8.58 -11.08 14.86
CA PHE A 61 9.39 -11.23 13.66
C PHE A 61 10.04 -9.89 13.32
N SER A 62 11.36 -9.78 13.50
CA SER A 62 12.03 -8.50 13.27
C SER A 62 13.30 -8.59 12.47
N SER A 63 13.48 -7.66 11.54
CA SER A 63 14.72 -7.55 10.76
C SER A 63 15.09 -8.86 10.04
N ASN A 64 14.09 -9.67 9.66
CA ASN A 64 14.31 -10.84 8.83
C ASN A 64 14.43 -10.40 7.36
N HIS A 65 15.25 -11.12 6.61
CA HIS A 65 15.57 -10.80 5.22
C HIS A 65 15.44 -12.02 4.31
N ALA A 66 14.79 -11.84 3.16
CA ALA A 66 14.82 -12.81 2.06
C ALA A 66 15.43 -12.14 0.81
N GLY A 67 16.45 -12.78 0.23
CA GLY A 67 17.07 -12.31 -1.00
C GLY A 67 16.17 -12.43 -2.24
N GLU A 68 15.08 -13.20 -2.14
CA GLU A 68 14.01 -13.26 -3.11
C GLU A 68 12.67 -12.93 -2.45
N ARG A 69 11.87 -13.91 -1.98
CA ARG A 69 10.47 -13.68 -1.62
C ARG A 69 10.13 -14.02 -0.17
N GLY A 70 9.28 -13.21 0.46
CA GLY A 70 8.70 -13.50 1.77
C GLY A 70 9.74 -13.54 2.89
N ALA A 71 10.03 -12.40 3.49
CA ALA A 71 11.04 -12.31 4.56
C ALA A 71 10.70 -13.13 5.80
N VAL A 72 9.41 -13.30 6.09
CA VAL A 72 8.95 -14.14 7.19
C VAL A 72 8.38 -15.44 6.65
N LEU A 73 7.50 -15.38 5.65
CA LEU A 73 6.83 -16.56 5.13
C LEU A 73 6.81 -16.55 3.61
N PHE A 74 7.30 -17.66 3.04
CA PHE A 74 7.01 -18.06 1.68
C PHE A 74 6.07 -19.28 1.72
N MET A 75 4.87 -19.17 1.12
CA MET A 75 3.90 -20.27 1.09
C MET A 75 3.29 -20.44 -0.31
N HIS A 76 3.64 -21.55 -0.97
CA HIS A 76 3.19 -21.90 -2.32
C HIS A 76 2.59 -23.32 -2.41
N GLY A 77 2.21 -23.90 -1.27
CA GLY A 77 1.48 -25.17 -1.26
C GLY A 77 0.01 -24.96 -1.58
N THR A 78 -0.53 -25.66 -2.59
CA THR A 78 -1.97 -25.64 -2.89
C THR A 78 -2.79 -26.01 -1.66
N ASN A 79 -3.82 -25.21 -1.34
CA ASN A 79 -4.65 -25.34 -0.13
C ASN A 79 -3.85 -25.23 1.20
N ALA A 80 -2.63 -24.71 1.18
CA ALA A 80 -1.94 -24.36 2.41
C ALA A 80 -2.58 -23.13 3.05
N ALA A 81 -2.53 -23.09 4.38
CA ALA A 81 -3.14 -22.03 5.16
C ALA A 81 -2.25 -21.60 6.33
N THR A 82 -2.18 -20.29 6.56
CA THR A 82 -1.55 -19.72 7.74
C THR A 82 -2.54 -18.96 8.59
N VAL A 83 -2.44 -19.10 9.92
CA VAL A 83 -3.14 -18.27 10.89
C VAL A 83 -2.10 -17.56 11.74
N VAL A 84 -2.08 -16.24 11.67
CA VAL A 84 -1.20 -15.36 12.44
C VAL A 84 -2.04 -14.57 13.43
N THR A 85 -1.75 -14.66 14.72
CA THR A 85 -2.55 -14.00 15.76
C THR A 85 -1.66 -13.34 16.80
N ASN A 86 -1.97 -12.10 17.18
CA ASN A 86 -1.23 -11.35 18.20
C ASN A 86 0.27 -11.28 17.92
N CYS A 87 0.67 -11.10 16.66
CA CYS A 87 2.07 -11.06 16.27
C CYS A 87 2.53 -9.63 15.94
N SER A 88 3.85 -9.43 15.97
CA SER A 88 4.47 -8.20 15.55
C SER A 88 5.54 -8.51 14.51
N MET A 89 5.39 -7.94 13.31
CA MET A 89 6.26 -8.12 12.15
C MET A 89 6.85 -6.76 11.78
N ILE A 90 8.09 -6.52 12.20
CA ILE A 90 8.74 -5.22 12.13
C ILE A 90 10.00 -5.25 11.28
N ALA A 91 10.17 -4.29 10.38
CA ALA A 91 11.44 -4.10 9.65
C ALA A 91 11.90 -5.35 8.88
N ASN A 92 10.99 -6.19 8.41
CA ASN A 92 11.33 -7.34 7.57
C ASN A 92 11.40 -6.89 6.11
N SER A 93 12.32 -7.47 5.35
CA SER A 93 12.56 -7.07 3.97
C SER A 93 12.73 -8.25 3.02
N ALA A 94 12.12 -8.15 1.84
CA ALA A 94 12.36 -9.05 0.73
C ALA A 94 12.79 -8.27 -0.51
N LEU A 95 13.55 -8.90 -1.40
CA LEU A 95 13.91 -8.26 -2.66
C LEU A 95 12.75 -8.30 -3.66
N ILE A 96 11.95 -9.35 -3.69
CA ILE A 96 10.87 -9.60 -4.64
C ILE A 96 9.66 -10.17 -3.87
N GLY A 97 8.46 -10.02 -4.40
CA GLY A 97 7.24 -10.49 -3.80
C GLY A 97 6.83 -9.68 -2.58
N GLY A 98 6.36 -10.36 -1.53
CA GLY A 98 5.93 -9.72 -0.29
C GLY A 98 7.09 -9.46 0.67
N GLY A 99 7.19 -8.24 1.18
CA GLY A 99 8.18 -7.86 2.19
C GLY A 99 8.11 -8.67 3.49
N VAL A 100 6.97 -9.32 3.76
CA VAL A 100 6.77 -10.22 4.90
C VAL A 100 6.24 -11.57 4.42
N LEU A 101 5.13 -11.55 3.69
CA LEU A 101 4.35 -12.72 3.29
C LEU A 101 4.30 -12.85 1.76
N GLU A 102 4.80 -13.95 1.23
CA GLU A 102 4.60 -14.37 -0.16
C GLU A 102 3.61 -15.54 -0.18
N LEU A 103 2.47 -15.37 -0.85
CA LEU A 103 1.41 -16.40 -0.94
C LEU A 103 1.06 -16.72 -2.40
N GLY A 104 1.18 -17.99 -2.78
CA GLY A 104 0.74 -18.54 -4.06
C GLY A 104 -0.21 -19.72 -3.86
N GLU A 105 -1.42 -19.66 -4.41
CA GLU A 105 -2.46 -20.72 -4.23
C GLU A 105 -2.74 -21.10 -2.76
N ALA A 106 -2.43 -20.17 -1.85
CA ALA A 106 -2.49 -20.36 -0.41
C ALA A 106 -3.35 -19.28 0.26
N SER A 107 -3.69 -19.50 1.52
CA SER A 107 -4.47 -18.55 2.31
C SER A 107 -3.77 -18.13 3.59
N SER A 108 -4.01 -16.90 4.03
CA SER A 108 -3.55 -16.42 5.34
C SER A 108 -4.62 -15.59 6.02
N ILE A 109 -4.80 -15.81 7.32
CA ILE A 109 -5.59 -14.94 8.20
C ILE A 109 -4.64 -14.34 9.22
N VAL A 110 -4.60 -13.02 9.28
CA VAL A 110 -3.76 -12.24 10.19
C VAL A 110 -4.68 -11.44 11.11
N THR A 111 -4.64 -11.72 12.41
CA THR A 111 -5.53 -11.09 13.39
C THR A 111 -4.75 -10.41 14.51
N ALA A 112 -5.25 -9.26 14.96
CA ALA A 112 -4.74 -8.54 16.13
C ALA A 112 -3.21 -8.33 16.09
N SER A 113 -2.66 -8.03 14.90
CA SER A 113 -1.21 -8.02 14.66
C SER A 113 -0.74 -6.67 14.14
N THR A 114 0.54 -6.36 14.40
CA THR A 114 1.19 -5.13 13.92
C THR A 114 2.22 -5.47 12.86
N LEU A 115 2.10 -4.86 11.68
CA LEU A 115 3.01 -5.00 10.56
C LEU A 115 3.56 -3.63 10.20
N SER A 116 4.83 -3.38 10.55
CA SER A 116 5.41 -2.05 10.43
C SER A 116 6.81 -2.01 9.85
N ASN A 117 7.10 -0.94 9.11
CA ASN A 117 8.41 -0.70 8.51
C ASN A 117 8.90 -1.87 7.63
N ASN A 118 8.01 -2.70 7.12
CA ASN A 118 8.39 -3.79 6.23
C ASN A 118 8.55 -3.27 4.80
N ALA A 119 9.43 -3.90 4.04
CA ALA A 119 9.80 -3.43 2.72
C ALA A 119 9.90 -4.54 1.67
N CYS A 120 9.42 -4.25 0.47
CA CYS A 120 9.86 -4.95 -0.74
C CYS A 120 10.68 -3.97 -1.59
N ASP A 121 11.99 -4.20 -1.65
CA ASP A 121 12.90 -3.27 -2.32
C ASP A 121 12.82 -3.35 -3.84
N GLY A 122 12.43 -4.51 -4.38
CA GLY A 122 12.43 -4.76 -5.81
C GLY A 122 11.14 -4.39 -6.53
N CYS A 123 9.95 -4.84 -6.14
CA CYS A 123 8.80 -4.72 -7.05
C CYS A 123 7.40 -4.70 -6.40
N GLU A 124 7.00 -5.70 -5.65
CA GLU A 124 5.58 -5.95 -5.34
C GLU A 124 5.18 -5.33 -4.00
N GLY A 125 4.51 -6.07 -3.10
CA GLY A 125 3.88 -5.53 -1.90
C GLY A 125 4.82 -5.40 -0.69
N GLY A 126 4.74 -4.27 0.02
CA GLY A 126 5.62 -3.99 1.17
C GLY A 126 5.39 -4.92 2.37
N VAL A 127 4.21 -5.51 2.46
CA VAL A 127 3.84 -6.51 3.46
C VAL A 127 3.56 -7.84 2.79
N VAL A 128 2.62 -7.85 1.84
CA VAL A 128 2.09 -9.09 1.27
C VAL A 128 2.04 -9.03 -0.25
N ASN A 129 2.39 -10.15 -0.88
CA ASN A 129 2.18 -10.37 -2.30
C ASN A 129 1.32 -11.63 -2.49
N LEU A 130 0.23 -11.48 -3.23
CA LEU A 130 -0.73 -12.55 -3.49
C LEU A 130 -0.77 -12.87 -4.98
N VAL A 131 -0.55 -14.13 -5.32
CA VAL A 131 -0.58 -14.65 -6.69
C VAL A 131 -1.31 -16.00 -6.77
N GLY A 132 -1.70 -16.43 -7.97
CA GLY A 132 -2.33 -17.73 -8.19
C GLY A 132 -3.63 -17.96 -7.40
N GLY A 133 -4.50 -16.94 -7.30
CA GLY A 133 -5.75 -17.03 -6.54
C GLY A 133 -5.58 -17.08 -5.02
N ALA A 134 -4.42 -16.63 -4.52
CA ALA A 134 -4.14 -16.57 -3.09
C ALA A 134 -5.09 -15.60 -2.36
N LYS A 135 -5.25 -15.82 -1.06
CA LYS A 135 -6.15 -15.04 -0.21
C LYS A 135 -5.46 -14.59 1.07
N ALA A 136 -5.59 -13.32 1.43
CA ALA A 136 -5.17 -12.83 2.74
C ALA A 136 -6.26 -11.98 3.38
N GLU A 137 -6.50 -12.22 4.67
CA GLU A 137 -7.44 -11.45 5.49
C GLU A 137 -6.67 -10.82 6.65
N PHE A 138 -6.77 -9.51 6.82
CA PHE A 138 -6.24 -8.79 7.98
C PHE A 138 -7.40 -8.24 8.80
N GLU A 139 -7.47 -8.67 10.06
CA GLU A 139 -8.54 -8.32 10.99
C GLU A 139 -7.94 -7.69 12.25
N ASP A 140 -8.46 -6.54 12.68
CA ASP A 140 -7.97 -5.84 13.87
C ASP A 140 -6.45 -5.58 13.83
N CYS A 141 -5.91 -5.30 12.64
CA CYS A 141 -4.46 -5.15 12.41
C CYS A 141 -4.03 -3.68 12.32
N VAL A 142 -2.75 -3.44 12.59
CA VAL A 142 -2.09 -2.15 12.36
C VAL A 142 -1.02 -2.35 11.29
N LEU A 143 -1.22 -1.74 10.12
CA LEU A 143 -0.28 -1.79 8.99
C LEU A 143 0.26 -0.39 8.74
N HIS A 144 1.50 -0.12 9.17
CA HIS A 144 2.04 1.22 9.06
C HIS A 144 3.48 1.33 8.58
N SER A 145 3.77 2.42 7.87
CA SER A 145 5.12 2.76 7.42
C SER A 145 5.75 1.66 6.55
N ASN A 146 4.96 0.82 5.88
CA ASN A 146 5.46 -0.21 4.97
C ASN A 146 5.73 0.40 3.60
N PHE A 147 6.73 -0.12 2.89
CA PHE A 147 7.23 0.44 1.65
C PHE A 147 7.37 -0.61 0.55
N ALA A 148 7.03 -0.22 -0.67
CA ALA A 148 7.19 -1.08 -1.84
C ALA A 148 7.31 -0.27 -3.12
N LEU A 149 7.62 -0.93 -4.24
CA LEU A 149 7.51 -0.29 -5.55
C LEU A 149 6.03 -0.22 -6.00
N TYR A 150 5.24 -1.27 -5.79
CA TYR A 150 3.80 -1.34 -6.09
C TYR A 150 3.00 -1.86 -4.89
N GLY A 151 2.09 -1.06 -4.32
CA GLY A 151 1.33 -1.51 -3.15
C GLY A 151 2.14 -1.39 -1.87
N GLY A 152 2.11 -0.22 -1.21
CA GLY A 152 2.88 0.01 0.02
C GLY A 152 2.62 -1.03 1.11
N VAL A 153 1.43 -1.66 1.09
CA VAL A 153 1.07 -2.84 1.87
C VAL A 153 1.02 -4.08 0.98
N ALA A 154 0.23 -4.04 -0.09
CA ALA A 154 -0.13 -5.26 -0.81
C ALA A 154 -0.07 -5.13 -2.33
N PHE A 155 0.45 -6.19 -2.95
CA PHE A 155 0.31 -6.44 -4.38
C PHE A 155 -0.56 -7.68 -4.61
N LEU A 156 -1.48 -7.61 -5.56
CA LEU A 156 -2.45 -8.67 -5.87
C LEU A 156 -2.44 -8.94 -7.37
N ALA A 157 -2.22 -10.19 -7.77
CA ALA A 157 -2.34 -10.65 -9.16
C ALA A 157 -3.04 -12.00 -9.24
N ASP A 158 -3.40 -12.41 -10.45
CA ASP A 158 -4.01 -13.69 -10.79
C ASP A 158 -5.23 -14.05 -9.93
N LEU A 159 -6.30 -13.24 -9.97
CA LEU A 159 -7.55 -13.49 -9.23
C LEU A 159 -7.36 -13.59 -7.70
N SER A 160 -6.37 -12.89 -7.16
CA SER A 160 -6.10 -12.92 -5.71
C SER A 160 -7.03 -11.99 -4.94
N HIS A 161 -7.17 -12.26 -3.63
CA HIS A 161 -8.10 -11.52 -2.77
C HIS A 161 -7.43 -11.05 -1.49
N LEU A 162 -7.61 -9.77 -1.19
CA LEU A 162 -7.23 -9.17 0.08
C LEU A 162 -8.46 -8.64 0.81
N GLY A 163 -8.61 -9.00 2.08
CA GLY A 163 -9.56 -8.39 2.99
C GLY A 163 -8.86 -7.59 4.09
N LEU A 164 -9.40 -6.41 4.39
CA LEU A 164 -8.97 -5.54 5.48
C LEU A 164 -10.19 -5.18 6.33
N ASP A 165 -10.33 -5.79 7.50
CA ASP A 165 -11.42 -5.52 8.44
C ASP A 165 -10.89 -4.92 9.75
N ARG A 166 -11.60 -3.90 10.27
CA ARG A 166 -11.29 -3.20 11.53
C ARG A 166 -9.81 -2.85 11.72
N SER A 167 -9.12 -2.54 10.63
CA SER A 167 -7.67 -2.35 10.63
C SER A 167 -7.29 -0.89 10.47
N SER A 168 -6.11 -0.51 10.99
CA SER A 168 -5.53 0.81 10.78
C SER A 168 -4.37 0.73 9.81
N VAL A 169 -4.47 1.47 8.71
CA VAL A 169 -3.51 1.47 7.62
C VAL A 169 -2.95 2.88 7.44
N SER A 170 -1.69 3.12 7.82
CA SER A 170 -1.16 4.48 7.86
C SER A 170 0.28 4.63 7.40
N GLY A 171 0.62 5.73 6.73
CA GLY A 171 2.02 6.02 6.38
C GLY A 171 2.66 5.04 5.40
N ASN A 172 1.89 4.16 4.74
CA ASN A 172 2.42 3.19 3.80
C ASN A 172 2.70 3.88 2.46
N LYS A 173 3.77 3.48 1.76
CA LYS A 173 4.22 4.19 0.56
C LYS A 173 4.54 3.21 -0.56
N ALA A 174 4.02 3.51 -1.74
CA ALA A 174 4.46 2.88 -2.97
C ALA A 174 5.27 3.90 -3.79
N ARG A 175 6.40 3.47 -4.36
CA ARG A 175 7.21 4.35 -5.22
C ARG A 175 6.53 4.64 -6.56
N ASN A 176 5.84 3.67 -7.15
CA ASN A 176 5.19 3.84 -8.45
C ASN A 176 3.66 3.96 -8.33
N ASN A 177 2.97 2.95 -7.80
CA ASN A 177 1.51 2.92 -7.79
C ASN A 177 0.91 2.15 -6.61
N GLY A 178 -0.35 2.48 -6.27
CA GLY A 178 -1.11 1.79 -5.23
C GLY A 178 -0.55 2.10 -3.85
N GLY A 179 -0.73 3.33 -3.37
CA GLY A 179 -0.09 3.82 -2.13
C GLY A 179 -0.20 2.84 -0.96
N VAL A 180 -1.31 2.10 -0.90
CA VAL A 180 -1.51 0.96 -0.01
C VAL A 180 -1.60 -0.36 -0.80
N VAL A 181 -2.51 -0.45 -1.79
CA VAL A 181 -2.75 -1.69 -2.54
C VAL A 181 -2.63 -1.45 -4.04
N TYR A 182 -1.93 -2.36 -4.72
CA TYR A 182 -1.89 -2.45 -6.17
C TYR A 182 -2.47 -3.80 -6.62
N ALA A 183 -3.50 -3.78 -7.45
CA ALA A 183 -4.22 -4.97 -7.88
C ALA A 183 -4.30 -5.10 -9.42
N THR A 184 -3.99 -6.28 -9.95
CA THR A 184 -4.05 -6.64 -11.37
C THR A 184 -4.87 -7.91 -11.58
N ASP A 185 -5.14 -8.26 -12.84
CA ASP A 185 -5.66 -9.59 -13.23
C ASP A 185 -6.95 -9.98 -12.51
N SER A 186 -7.88 -9.03 -12.42
CA SER A 186 -9.18 -9.18 -11.74
C SER A 186 -9.09 -9.55 -10.25
N SER A 187 -7.96 -9.27 -9.61
CA SER A 187 -7.80 -9.36 -8.16
C SER A 187 -8.65 -8.31 -7.44
N SER A 188 -9.03 -8.59 -6.19
CA SER A 188 -9.95 -7.73 -5.44
C SER A 188 -9.42 -7.36 -4.05
N LEU A 189 -9.73 -6.13 -3.64
CA LEU A 189 -9.64 -5.70 -2.25
C LEU A 189 -11.06 -5.51 -1.69
N VAL A 190 -11.31 -6.07 -0.51
CA VAL A 190 -12.47 -5.72 0.32
C VAL A 190 -11.94 -5.06 1.58
N SER A 191 -12.47 -3.88 1.92
CA SER A 191 -12.19 -3.28 3.23
C SER A 191 -13.47 -2.86 3.92
N GLN A 192 -13.55 -3.19 5.20
CA GLN A 192 -14.67 -2.87 6.07
C GLN A 192 -14.11 -2.30 7.37
N ASN A 193 -14.76 -1.26 7.89
CA ASN A 193 -14.43 -0.67 9.20
C ASN A 193 -12.94 -0.31 9.41
N SER A 194 -12.19 -0.11 8.34
CA SER A 194 -10.75 0.15 8.39
C SER A 194 -10.46 1.60 8.08
N THR A 195 -9.36 2.11 8.64
CA THR A 195 -8.92 3.49 8.46
C THR A 195 -7.68 3.53 7.58
N PHE A 196 -7.65 4.47 6.64
CA PHE A 196 -6.50 4.72 5.77
C PHE A 196 -6.07 6.17 5.96
N SER A 197 -4.79 6.40 6.27
CA SER A 197 -4.29 7.78 6.43
C SER A 197 -2.83 7.91 5.99
N HIS A 198 -2.45 9.09 5.52
CA HIS A 198 -1.06 9.46 5.23
C HIS A 198 -0.29 8.47 4.32
N SER A 199 -0.98 7.68 3.50
CA SER A 199 -0.34 6.68 2.62
C SER A 199 -0.07 7.29 1.25
N GLY A 200 1.16 7.19 0.75
CA GLY A 200 1.66 7.98 -0.38
C GLY A 200 1.80 7.20 -1.68
N ALA A 201 1.05 7.62 -2.71
CA ALA A 201 1.23 7.43 -4.17
C ALA A 201 0.12 8.22 -4.91
N PRO A 202 0.13 8.36 -6.26
CA PRO A 202 -0.90 9.08 -7.02
C PRO A 202 -2.34 8.53 -6.88
N SER A 203 -2.50 7.34 -6.31
CA SER A 203 -3.77 6.82 -5.81
C SER A 203 -3.52 5.87 -4.64
N LEU A 204 -4.33 5.99 -3.58
CA LEU A 204 -4.25 5.12 -2.39
C LEU A 204 -4.39 3.64 -2.79
N LEU A 205 -5.23 3.42 -3.80
CA LEU A 205 -5.58 2.13 -4.36
C LEU A 205 -5.50 2.25 -5.88
N ARG A 206 -4.76 1.37 -6.56
CA ARG A 206 -4.77 1.31 -8.03
C ARG A 206 -5.14 -0.08 -8.47
N ALA A 207 -6.08 -0.14 -9.40
CA ALA A 207 -6.49 -1.36 -10.05
C ALA A 207 -6.38 -1.16 -11.56
N ASP A 208 -5.91 -2.18 -12.27
CA ASP A 208 -5.98 -2.21 -13.74
C ASP A 208 -7.47 -2.16 -14.18
N PRO A 209 -7.85 -1.64 -15.37
CA PRO A 209 -9.23 -1.37 -15.78
C PRO A 209 -10.23 -2.54 -15.70
N TYR A 210 -9.75 -3.75 -15.47
CA TYR A 210 -10.56 -4.96 -15.35
C TYR A 210 -11.00 -5.30 -13.91
N ALA A 211 -10.46 -4.63 -12.90
CA ALA A 211 -10.84 -4.85 -11.50
C ALA A 211 -12.08 -4.02 -11.11
N ARG A 212 -13.15 -4.70 -10.65
CA ARG A 212 -14.39 -4.04 -10.17
C ARG A 212 -14.28 -3.69 -8.69
N TRP A 213 -14.61 -2.45 -8.34
CA TRP A 213 -14.61 -1.93 -6.97
C TRP A 213 -16.02 -1.58 -6.48
N PRO A 214 -16.36 -1.81 -5.20
CA PRO A 214 -17.53 -1.21 -4.57
C PRO A 214 -17.32 0.30 -4.35
N LEU A 215 -18.36 1.10 -4.63
CA LEU A 215 -18.37 2.58 -4.60
C LEU A 215 -17.93 3.24 -3.28
N ALA A 216 -18.01 2.55 -2.14
CA ALA A 216 -17.75 3.12 -0.81
C ALA A 216 -16.27 3.53 -0.56
N MET A 217 -15.34 3.01 -1.35
CA MET A 217 -13.89 3.29 -1.20
C MET A 217 -13.46 4.61 -1.84
N VAL A 218 -14.18 5.08 -2.86
CA VAL A 218 -13.88 6.32 -3.59
C VAL A 218 -14.26 7.56 -2.76
N GLU A 219 -15.24 7.45 -1.88
CA GLU A 219 -15.75 8.58 -1.07
C GLU A 219 -14.82 9.01 0.08
N ALA A 220 -13.88 8.15 0.50
CA ALA A 220 -12.90 8.49 1.53
C ALA A 220 -11.94 9.62 1.08
N GLU A 221 -11.62 9.70 -0.22
CA GLU A 221 -10.80 10.77 -0.79
C GLU A 221 -11.46 12.15 -0.64
N HIS A 222 -12.78 12.23 -0.81
CA HIS A 222 -13.49 13.51 -0.77
C HIS A 222 -13.63 14.10 0.64
N ARG A 223 -13.68 13.26 1.70
CA ARG A 223 -13.81 13.75 3.08
C ARG A 223 -12.51 14.33 3.63
N GLU A 224 -11.34 13.81 3.27
CA GLU A 224 -10.07 14.37 3.72
C GLU A 224 -9.73 15.70 3.03
N VAL A 225 -9.99 15.83 1.72
CA VAL A 225 -9.76 17.08 0.98
C VAL A 225 -10.66 18.21 1.49
N SER A 226 -11.90 17.88 1.90
CA SER A 226 -12.85 18.86 2.46
C SER A 226 -12.60 19.20 3.93
N GLN A 227 -12.02 18.29 4.73
CA GLN A 227 -11.63 18.60 6.11
C GLN A 227 -10.30 19.37 6.19
N LEU A 228 -9.36 19.14 5.28
CA LEU A 228 -8.10 19.90 5.19
C LEU A 228 -8.31 21.34 4.71
N SER A 229 -9.29 21.60 3.83
CA SER A 229 -9.66 22.96 3.41
C SER A 229 -10.39 23.73 4.52
N ALA A 230 -11.22 23.06 5.33
CA ALA A 230 -11.89 23.65 6.48
C ALA A 230 -10.93 23.91 7.66
N ALA A 231 -9.97 23.01 7.93
CA ALA A 231 -9.00 23.17 9.02
C ALA A 231 -7.97 24.27 8.77
N ARG A 232 -7.70 24.65 7.50
CA ARG A 232 -6.80 25.76 7.16
C ARG A 232 -7.41 27.15 7.32
N GLN A 233 -8.73 27.26 7.54
CA GLN A 233 -9.42 28.56 7.69
C GLN A 233 -9.66 28.97 9.15
N VAL A 234 -9.39 28.12 10.14
CA VAL A 234 -9.73 28.40 11.54
C VAL A 234 -8.52 28.19 12.46
N ALA A 235 -7.58 29.14 12.44
CA ALA A 235 -6.67 29.39 13.55
C ALA A 235 -5.94 30.73 13.37
N GLN A 236 -6.36 31.79 14.07
CA GLN A 236 -5.54 32.68 14.92
C GLN A 236 -6.45 33.75 15.59
N PRO A 237 -6.43 33.91 16.92
CA PRO A 237 -6.92 35.11 17.60
C PRO A 237 -5.80 35.98 18.21
N GLU A 238 -5.93 37.30 18.00
CA GLU A 238 -5.63 38.49 18.87
C GLU A 238 -4.17 38.70 19.38
N ASP A 239 -3.51 39.87 19.37
CA ASP A 239 -3.97 41.24 19.73
C ASP A 239 -2.96 42.40 19.42
N GLU A 240 -3.51 43.63 19.32
CA GLU A 240 -2.98 45.00 19.58
C GLU A 240 -1.78 45.65 18.82
N LYS A 241 -2.06 46.75 18.08
CA LYS A 241 -1.81 48.16 18.52
C LYS A 241 -2.25 49.24 17.52
N GLN A 242 -2.89 50.27 18.07
CA GLN A 242 -3.40 51.50 17.44
C GLN A 242 -2.33 52.46 16.89
N SER A 243 -2.67 53.22 15.84
CA SER A 243 -2.29 54.63 15.62
C SER A 243 -3.15 55.26 14.52
N TRP A 244 -3.85 56.36 14.82
CA TRP A 244 -4.64 57.18 13.89
C TRP A 244 -3.82 58.39 13.40
N MET A 245 -3.99 58.82 12.14
CA MET A 245 -4.13 60.25 11.76
C MET A 245 -4.50 60.43 10.27
N GLU A 246 -5.37 61.42 10.06
CA GLU A 246 -6.18 61.76 8.88
C GLU A 246 -5.43 62.59 7.79
N LEU A 247 -5.93 62.55 6.54
CA LEU A 247 -6.58 63.67 5.81
C LEU A 247 -6.49 63.53 4.28
N GLY A 248 -7.64 63.67 3.60
CA GLY A 248 -7.75 64.07 2.18
C GLY A 248 -8.80 63.32 1.35
N GLY A 249 -9.98 63.94 1.13
CA GLY A 249 -11.07 63.45 0.25
C GLY A 249 -10.68 63.35 -1.25
N VAL A 250 -11.50 62.90 -2.21
CA VAL A 250 -12.96 62.93 -2.49
C VAL A 250 -13.24 61.78 -3.51
N PRO A 251 -14.47 61.23 -3.67
CA PRO A 251 -14.69 59.86 -4.13
C PRO A 251 -15.03 59.74 -5.63
N LEU A 252 -14.72 58.59 -6.25
CA LEU A 252 -15.45 58.06 -7.41
C LEU A 252 -15.44 56.52 -7.41
N GLU A 253 -16.58 55.99 -7.82
CA GLU A 253 -17.05 54.60 -7.79
C GLU A 253 -16.24 53.63 -8.67
N GLY A 254 -16.31 52.34 -8.31
CA GLY A 254 -15.91 51.24 -9.20
C GLY A 254 -15.01 50.22 -8.51
N GLY A 255 -15.60 49.22 -7.87
CA GLY A 255 -14.87 48.16 -7.18
C GLY A 255 -13.97 47.34 -8.11
N HIS A 256 -12.80 46.95 -7.59
CA HIS A 256 -12.26 45.59 -7.54
C HIS A 256 -10.82 45.67 -7.00
N PHE A 257 -10.58 45.09 -5.82
CA PHE A 257 -9.25 45.03 -5.21
C PHE A 257 -8.34 44.02 -5.93
N SER A 258 -7.09 44.44 -6.01
CA SER A 258 -5.85 43.80 -6.45
C SER A 258 -5.49 42.49 -5.74
N ALA A 259 -4.68 41.64 -6.38
CA ALA A 259 -3.34 41.30 -5.87
C ALA A 259 -2.55 40.45 -6.88
N HIS A 260 -1.27 40.81 -7.05
CA HIS A 260 -0.26 40.07 -7.80
C HIS A 260 0.02 38.71 -7.15
N ASN A 261 -0.03 37.64 -7.96
CA ASN A 261 0.48 36.32 -7.62
C ASN A 261 1.97 36.25 -7.99
N THR A 262 2.83 35.91 -7.02
CA THR A 262 4.09 35.21 -7.28
C THR A 262 3.91 33.75 -6.89
N TRP A 263 4.05 32.89 -7.89
CA TRP A 263 3.81 31.46 -7.91
C TRP A 263 5.18 30.78 -8.13
N GLU A 264 5.57 29.84 -7.27
CA GLU A 264 6.66 28.88 -7.54
C GLU A 264 6.05 27.48 -7.61
N GLY A 265 6.40 26.76 -8.69
CA GLY A 265 5.74 25.55 -9.20
C GLY A 265 5.84 24.29 -8.32
N ALA A 266 5.21 23.18 -8.69
CA ALA A 266 4.80 22.73 -10.01
C ALA A 266 3.45 21.99 -10.01
N GLY A 267 2.60 22.33 -11.00
CA GLY A 267 1.45 21.52 -11.46
C GLY A 267 1.93 20.23 -12.15
N THR A 268 1.09 19.23 -12.40
CA THR A 268 -0.11 19.21 -13.28
C THR A 268 -0.86 17.88 -13.05
N CYS A 269 -2.12 17.62 -13.36
CA CYS A 269 -3.24 18.32 -13.99
C CYS A 269 -4.50 17.52 -13.60
N SER A 270 -5.59 18.20 -13.22
CA SER A 270 -6.90 17.57 -13.06
C SER A 270 -7.60 17.55 -14.42
N TRP A 271 -8.00 16.37 -14.90
CA TRP A 271 -8.99 16.25 -15.97
C TRP A 271 -10.28 15.70 -15.42
N ALA A 272 -11.37 16.39 -15.77
CA ALA A 272 -12.74 15.92 -15.65
C ALA A 272 -12.99 14.82 -16.67
N VAL A 273 -13.69 13.75 -16.29
CA VAL A 273 -14.39 12.89 -17.24
C VAL A 273 -15.89 13.06 -17.05
N VAL A 274 -16.45 13.56 -18.15
CA VAL A 274 -17.84 13.75 -18.50
C VAL A 274 -18.59 12.42 -18.45
N THR A 275 -19.78 12.44 -17.86
CA THR A 275 -20.78 11.38 -17.94
C THR A 275 -21.25 11.23 -19.40
N ALA A 276 -21.00 10.07 -20.02
CA ALA A 276 -21.63 9.72 -21.29
C ALA A 276 -23.04 9.17 -21.02
N ALA A 277 -24.03 10.05 -21.12
CA ALA A 277 -25.41 9.66 -21.37
C ALA A 277 -25.56 9.17 -22.82
N THR A 278 -26.54 8.30 -23.01
CA THR A 278 -26.94 7.57 -24.22
C THR A 278 -27.12 8.42 -25.48
N SER A 279 -26.76 7.79 -26.62
CA SER A 279 -27.17 8.04 -28.02
C SER A 279 -26.62 9.28 -28.75
N GLY A 280 -26.03 9.04 -29.94
CA GLY A 280 -25.75 10.06 -30.95
C GLY A 280 -24.41 9.89 -31.65
N ILE A 281 -24.46 9.47 -32.92
CA ILE A 281 -23.32 9.42 -33.85
C ILE A 281 -22.91 10.86 -34.22
N GLU A 282 -21.61 11.16 -34.24
CA GLU A 282 -21.01 11.94 -35.32
C GLU A 282 -19.50 11.66 -35.43
N VAL A 283 -19.12 11.14 -36.60
CA VAL A 283 -17.73 10.92 -37.01
C VAL A 283 -17.25 12.19 -37.70
N CYS A 284 -16.21 12.83 -37.16
CA CYS A 284 -15.43 13.81 -37.90
C CYS A 284 -13.93 13.47 -37.80
N ARG A 285 -13.37 13.19 -38.98
CA ARG A 285 -11.95 12.95 -39.26
C ARG A 285 -11.14 14.25 -39.10
N GLY A 286 -9.87 14.11 -38.71
CA GLY A 286 -8.88 15.17 -38.92
C GLY A 286 -7.57 14.95 -38.16
N PHE A 287 -6.64 14.19 -38.74
CA PHE A 287 -5.20 14.43 -38.57
C PHE A 287 -4.84 15.72 -39.35
N PRO A 288 -3.83 16.53 -38.93
CA PRO A 288 -2.45 16.23 -39.33
C PRO A 288 -1.30 16.65 -38.35
N GLU A 289 -0.17 15.96 -38.55
CA GLU A 289 1.24 16.42 -38.62
C GLU A 289 2.01 17.02 -37.42
N THR A 290 3.06 16.28 -37.03
CA THR A 290 4.47 16.64 -36.72
C THR A 290 4.83 18.06 -36.24
N TRP A 291 5.58 18.14 -35.11
CA TRP A 291 6.69 19.09 -34.96
C TRP A 291 7.84 18.57 -34.08
N GLU A 292 9.00 18.41 -34.73
CA GLU A 292 10.34 18.44 -34.14
C GLU A 292 10.88 19.89 -34.08
N THR A 293 11.77 20.15 -33.10
CA THR A 293 12.76 21.25 -32.99
C THR A 293 12.22 22.70 -32.80
N ALA A 294 12.79 23.59 -31.99
CA ALA A 294 13.94 23.63 -31.10
C ALA A 294 13.83 24.85 -30.17
N CYS A 295 14.42 24.80 -28.97
CA CYS A 295 15.03 25.98 -28.34
C CYS A 295 16.24 25.55 -27.51
N ALA A 296 17.34 26.24 -27.77
CA ALA A 296 18.70 25.97 -27.37
C ALA A 296 19.01 26.41 -25.93
N ALA A 297 20.01 25.77 -25.33
CA ALA A 297 20.72 26.23 -24.14
C ALA A 297 22.21 26.44 -24.50
N ASP A 298 22.72 27.61 -24.12
CA ASP A 298 24.09 27.96 -23.75
C ASP A 298 25.28 27.49 -24.63
N ARG A 299 25.64 28.31 -25.62
CA ARG A 299 26.88 29.13 -25.68
C ARG A 299 26.95 29.97 -26.95
#